data_AF-A0A520R1T6-F1
#
_entry.id   AF-A0A520R1T6-F1
#
_cell.length_a   1.000
_cell.length_b   1.000
_cell.length_c   1.000
_cell.angle_alpha   90.00
_cell.angle_beta   90.00
_cell.angle_gamma   90.00
#
_symmetry.space_group_name_H-M   'P 1'
#
loop_
_entity.id
_entity.type
_entity.pdbx_description
1 polymer ?
#
loop_
_entity_poly.entity_id
_entity_poly.type
_entity_poly.pdbx_seq_one_letter_code
_entity_poly.pdbx_strand_id
1 'polypeptide(L)'
;MRNTLNHGMAFVAAVTLCACGGSGPDETDAGTVAVDGGPRCAASEVMCDDACVDLQTDRDHCGTCSTTCGTGEDCAAGACALVCAGGTELCGAECVDTDLDPAHCGGCGVACDAGEVCSAGTCGLECTGGTTACDGACVDAQLDPANCGGCGLACGAGEVCSAGTCGLSCAGGTTRCGSACVDTQLDAANCGGCGAACGAGEVCAGGSCVLDCVGGSTLCSMMCVDTDHDPANCGGCGAACASAPRATPVCVSGSCDYLCDAGYADCDAAPDCETDTRSDPNNCGGCGVTCGGVCSAGMCVTSATFSYTGAQQTFVVPPGVTSILATAYGAQGGCSLGGRGGEAIARFPVTPGETLYVYVGGAGQCGTPGMLPGGFNGGGAKYTTSGDFWEGGSGGGASDVRRGGTALTNRVVVAGGGGGRGYGGQAGAGGGLNGADGNPTGGGCDSFCAGHGGTQSAGGAGGDCNSGFCVGLPGALGVGGRGTGCAASGGGGGGGYYGGGGGGHCSAGGGSSRVDFPGNSAFSTTAGVRTGHGEITLSY
;
A
#
# COMPACT_ATOMS: atom_id res chain seq x y z
N MET A 1 7.26 9.47 -36.80
CA MET A 1 7.08 10.19 -38.08
C MET A 1 7.01 11.68 -37.72
N ARG A 2 8.15 12.33 -37.56
CA ARG A 2 8.80 13.22 -38.55
C ARG A 2 7.86 14.31 -39.09
N ASN A 3 8.07 15.49 -38.53
CA ASN A 3 7.74 16.82 -39.07
C ASN A 3 8.48 17.07 -40.40
N THR A 4 7.78 17.62 -41.39
CA THR A 4 8.24 18.22 -42.67
C THR A 4 7.04 18.98 -43.23
N LEU A 5 7.06 20.17 -43.86
CA LEU A 5 8.02 20.99 -44.62
C LEU A 5 7.68 22.49 -44.35
N ASN A 6 8.53 23.52 -44.39
CA ASN A 6 9.77 23.91 -45.07
C ASN A 6 9.62 24.63 -46.44
N HIS A 7 10.42 25.70 -46.60
CA HIS A 7 10.85 26.49 -47.77
C HIS A 7 10.17 27.86 -48.04
N GLY A 8 10.90 28.94 -48.37
CA GLY A 8 12.20 28.96 -49.08
C GLY A 8 13.14 30.17 -48.88
N MET A 9 14.38 29.89 -49.27
CA MET A 9 15.63 30.68 -49.39
C MET A 9 15.57 31.72 -50.53
N ALA A 10 16.17 32.92 -50.48
CA ALA A 10 17.59 33.38 -50.47
C ALA A 10 18.26 33.57 -51.86
N PHE A 11 19.27 34.48 -51.91
CA PHE A 11 20.29 34.85 -52.93
C PHE A 11 20.16 36.30 -53.47
N VAL A 12 21.04 37.28 -53.17
CA VAL A 12 22.51 37.50 -53.36
C VAL A 12 22.88 38.05 -54.77
N ALA A 13 23.73 39.08 -54.73
CA ALA A 13 24.12 40.07 -55.74
C ALA A 13 25.04 39.59 -56.89
N ALA A 14 25.11 40.40 -57.98
CA ALA A 14 26.34 40.76 -58.70
C ALA A 14 26.10 41.86 -59.77
N VAL A 15 27.13 42.69 -59.93
CA VAL A 15 27.37 43.82 -60.85
C VAL A 15 27.70 43.35 -62.29
N THR A 16 27.55 44.18 -63.34
CA THR A 16 28.59 44.58 -64.36
C THR A 16 28.02 45.40 -65.56
N LEU A 17 28.83 46.39 -65.97
CA LEU A 17 28.81 47.47 -66.99
C LEU A 17 28.32 47.20 -68.44
N CYS A 18 27.99 48.30 -69.16
CA CYS A 18 28.39 48.48 -70.57
C CYS A 18 28.48 49.97 -71.05
N ALA A 19 29.63 50.32 -71.68
CA ALA A 19 29.97 51.28 -72.77
C ALA A 19 29.31 52.68 -72.87
N CYS A 20 29.98 53.78 -73.25
CA CYS A 20 30.91 53.97 -74.39
C CYS A 20 31.76 55.26 -74.21
N GLY A 21 33.07 55.17 -74.45
CA GLY A 21 33.99 56.30 -74.62
C GLY A 21 34.24 56.56 -76.11
N GLY A 22 34.38 57.85 -76.48
CA GLY A 22 34.57 58.32 -77.84
C GLY A 22 35.93 57.94 -78.46
N SER A 23 35.92 57.80 -79.79
CA SER A 23 37.07 57.57 -80.63
C SER A 23 37.50 58.87 -81.32
N GLY A 24 38.69 59.36 -80.93
CA GLY A 24 39.81 59.59 -81.86
C GLY A 24 39.82 60.87 -82.73
N PRO A 25 40.98 61.52 -82.89
CA PRO A 25 41.16 62.80 -83.58
C PRO A 25 41.69 62.63 -85.01
N ASP A 26 41.44 63.62 -85.89
CA ASP A 26 41.98 63.73 -87.25
C ASP A 26 41.64 65.13 -87.79
N GLU A 27 42.38 65.83 -88.63
CA GLU A 27 43.81 66.05 -88.83
C GLU A 27 43.93 67.41 -89.54
N THR A 28 45.14 67.99 -89.51
CA THR A 28 45.73 68.86 -90.56
C THR A 28 45.10 70.20 -90.97
N ASP A 29 45.73 71.28 -90.47
CA ASP A 29 46.53 72.25 -91.24
C ASP A 29 46.26 72.42 -92.76
N ALA A 30 45.81 73.62 -93.17
CA ALA A 30 46.58 74.55 -94.02
C ALA A 30 45.71 75.68 -94.61
N GLY A 31 46.12 76.93 -94.35
CA GLY A 31 46.23 77.90 -95.44
C GLY A 31 45.34 79.16 -95.42
N THR A 32 45.93 80.25 -94.89
CA THR A 32 46.00 81.62 -95.50
C THR A 32 44.72 82.48 -95.58
N VAL A 33 44.66 83.79 -95.30
CA VAL A 33 45.57 84.88 -94.89
C VAL A 33 44.69 86.01 -94.28
N ALA A 34 45.16 86.56 -93.14
CA ALA A 34 44.99 87.90 -92.51
C ALA A 34 43.68 88.72 -92.59
N VAL A 35 43.19 89.19 -91.42
CA VAL A 35 43.24 90.63 -91.02
C VAL A 35 43.20 90.81 -89.47
N ASP A 36 44.08 91.68 -88.96
CA ASP A 36 44.10 92.44 -87.68
C ASP A 36 44.19 91.76 -86.29
N GLY A 37 45.08 92.31 -85.43
CA GLY A 37 45.59 91.69 -84.20
C GLY A 37 44.94 92.08 -82.86
N GLY A 38 44.71 91.07 -82.01
CA GLY A 38 44.42 91.14 -80.57
C GLY A 38 45.41 90.35 -79.70
N PRO A 39 45.42 90.52 -78.36
CA PRO A 39 46.41 89.97 -77.42
C PRO A 39 46.35 88.43 -77.26
N ARG A 40 47.45 87.79 -76.84
CA ARG A 40 47.60 86.32 -76.65
C ARG A 40 48.13 85.98 -75.24
N CYS A 41 47.50 85.03 -74.53
CA CYS A 41 47.90 84.54 -73.19
C CYS A 41 49.17 83.66 -73.18
N ALA A 42 49.75 83.46 -71.99
CA ALA A 42 50.86 82.52 -71.78
C ALA A 42 50.41 81.07 -72.03
N ALA A 43 51.35 80.18 -72.35
CA ALA A 43 51.06 78.81 -72.79
C ALA A 43 50.30 77.93 -71.76
N SER A 44 50.32 78.30 -70.48
CA SER A 44 49.62 77.61 -69.38
C SER A 44 48.33 78.31 -68.94
N GLU A 45 47.98 79.44 -69.55
CA GLU A 45 46.80 80.23 -69.19
C GLU A 45 45.81 80.23 -70.35
N VAL A 46 44.52 80.25 -70.00
CA VAL A 46 43.44 80.30 -70.98
C VAL A 46 42.87 81.72 -70.99
N MET A 47 42.62 82.24 -72.20
CA MET A 47 41.94 83.53 -72.38
C MET A 47 40.46 83.33 -72.02
N CYS A 48 40.07 83.86 -70.87
CA CYS A 48 38.71 83.85 -70.38
C CYS A 48 38.19 85.29 -70.44
N ASP A 49 37.35 85.56 -71.45
CA ASP A 49 36.94 86.90 -71.88
C ASP A 49 38.16 87.80 -72.15
N ASP A 50 38.39 88.81 -71.29
CA ASP A 50 39.45 89.81 -71.42
C ASP A 50 40.64 89.59 -70.45
N ALA A 51 40.69 88.46 -69.71
CA ALA A 51 41.81 88.09 -68.82
C ALA A 51 42.41 86.70 -69.09
N CYS A 52 43.70 86.53 -68.81
CA CYS A 52 44.38 85.24 -68.78
C CYS A 52 44.30 84.66 -67.37
N VAL A 53 43.79 83.43 -67.23
CA VAL A 53 43.62 82.75 -65.93
C VAL A 53 44.18 81.33 -65.98
N ASP A 54 44.70 80.85 -64.86
CA ASP A 54 45.20 79.48 -64.71
C ASP A 54 44.07 78.57 -64.21
N LEU A 55 43.51 77.78 -65.12
CA LEU A 55 42.40 76.88 -64.82
C LEU A 55 42.80 75.75 -63.84
N GLN A 56 44.07 75.58 -63.47
CA GLN A 56 44.50 74.53 -62.54
C GLN A 56 44.44 74.94 -61.07
N THR A 57 44.54 76.23 -60.78
CA THR A 57 44.69 76.75 -59.41
C THR A 57 43.83 77.97 -59.10
N ASP A 58 43.24 78.60 -60.12
CA ASP A 58 42.36 79.73 -59.90
C ASP A 58 41.00 79.25 -59.41
N ARG A 59 40.66 79.60 -58.16
CA ARG A 59 39.39 79.26 -57.52
C ARG A 59 38.19 79.73 -58.33
N ASP A 60 38.29 80.89 -58.98
CA ASP A 60 37.16 81.51 -59.65
C ASP A 60 37.01 81.02 -61.11
N HIS A 61 38.02 80.30 -61.63
CA HIS A 61 38.10 79.77 -62.99
C HIS A 61 38.62 78.31 -63.03
N CYS A 62 38.18 77.46 -62.11
CA CYS A 62 38.74 76.13 -61.91
C CYS A 62 38.28 75.10 -62.97
N GLY A 63 39.20 74.65 -63.81
CA GLY A 63 38.96 73.72 -64.90
C GLY A 63 38.29 74.35 -66.13
N THR A 64 37.48 75.39 -65.96
CA THR A 64 36.90 76.20 -67.04
C THR A 64 36.81 77.68 -66.67
N CYS A 65 36.75 78.55 -67.69
CA CYS A 65 36.64 80.01 -67.56
C CYS A 65 35.43 80.52 -66.74
N SER A 66 34.49 79.68 -66.36
CA SER A 66 33.28 80.12 -65.64
C SER A 66 33.01 79.28 -64.39
N THR A 67 33.97 78.46 -63.96
CA THR A 67 33.80 77.56 -62.82
C THR A 67 34.43 78.17 -61.57
N THR A 68 33.58 78.71 -60.69
CA THR A 68 34.00 79.20 -59.38
C THR A 68 33.77 78.12 -58.32
N CYS A 69 34.79 77.80 -57.51
CA CYS A 69 34.68 76.79 -56.46
C CYS A 69 33.82 77.26 -55.28
N GLY A 70 33.03 76.32 -54.74
CA GLY A 70 32.06 76.56 -53.68
C GLY A 70 32.69 77.05 -52.38
N THR A 71 31.85 77.43 -51.42
CA THR A 71 32.31 77.79 -50.08
C THR A 71 32.97 76.58 -49.39
N GLY A 72 34.26 76.69 -49.05
CA GLY A 72 35.04 75.61 -48.43
C GLY A 72 35.94 74.83 -49.41
N GLU A 73 35.77 75.06 -50.71
CA GLU A 73 36.57 74.41 -51.76
C GLU A 73 37.60 75.38 -52.33
N ASP A 74 38.74 74.83 -52.76
CA ASP A 74 39.77 75.54 -53.52
C ASP A 74 40.06 74.81 -54.84
N CYS A 75 40.67 75.50 -55.80
CA CYS A 75 41.01 74.89 -57.08
C CYS A 75 42.30 74.09 -56.98
N ALA A 76 42.19 72.77 -57.15
CA ALA A 76 43.33 71.86 -57.16
C ALA A 76 43.32 71.00 -58.43
N ALA A 77 44.32 71.21 -59.29
CA ALA A 77 44.48 70.51 -60.56
C ALA A 77 43.27 70.63 -61.51
N GLY A 78 42.60 71.79 -61.47
CA GLY A 78 41.45 72.09 -62.32
C GLY A 78 40.14 71.44 -61.91
N ALA A 79 40.02 71.00 -60.66
CA ALA A 79 38.76 70.66 -60.03
C ALA A 79 38.65 71.32 -58.64
N CYS A 80 37.42 71.71 -58.28
CA CYS A 80 37.11 72.23 -56.96
C CYS A 80 37.14 71.08 -55.94
N ALA A 81 37.94 71.22 -54.88
CA ALA A 81 38.06 70.21 -53.83
C ALA A 81 38.06 70.86 -52.43
N LEU A 82 37.47 70.18 -51.46
CA LEU A 82 37.38 70.61 -50.06
C LEU A 82 38.77 70.66 -49.40
N VAL A 83 39.10 71.77 -48.75
CA VAL A 83 40.36 71.94 -47.98
C VAL A 83 40.02 72.23 -46.52
N CYS A 84 40.45 71.36 -45.61
CA CYS A 84 40.25 71.56 -44.16
C CYS A 84 41.22 72.60 -43.60
N ALA A 85 40.71 73.56 -42.84
CA ALA A 85 41.50 74.59 -42.16
C ALA A 85 41.48 74.39 -40.64
N GLY A 86 42.52 74.88 -39.96
CA GLY A 86 42.54 74.99 -38.49
C GLY A 86 42.75 73.67 -37.74
N GLY A 87 43.75 72.86 -38.12
CA GLY A 87 44.14 71.66 -37.36
C GLY A 87 43.16 70.50 -37.43
N THR A 88 42.12 70.60 -38.26
CA THR A 88 41.14 69.53 -38.51
C THR A 88 41.60 68.60 -39.63
N GLU A 89 41.28 67.31 -39.49
CA GLU A 89 41.63 66.28 -40.48
C GLU A 89 40.44 65.97 -41.40
N LEU A 90 40.70 65.74 -42.69
CA LEU A 90 39.67 65.37 -43.66
C LEU A 90 39.30 63.89 -43.50
N CYS A 91 38.18 63.63 -42.82
CA CYS A 91 37.64 62.29 -42.62
C CYS A 91 36.47 62.05 -43.57
N GLY A 92 36.80 61.66 -44.81
CA GLY A 92 35.81 61.47 -45.87
C GLY A 92 35.42 62.80 -46.53
N ALA A 93 34.19 63.25 -46.32
CA ALA A 93 33.66 64.51 -46.87
C ALA A 93 33.54 65.62 -45.81
N GLU A 94 34.02 65.39 -44.59
CA GLU A 94 33.88 66.31 -43.46
C GLU A 94 35.24 66.56 -42.80
N CYS A 95 35.43 67.78 -42.28
CA CYS A 95 36.60 68.15 -41.49
C CYS A 95 36.26 67.95 -40.01
N VAL A 96 36.99 67.09 -39.31
CA VAL A 96 36.75 66.76 -37.90
C VAL A 96 37.97 67.10 -37.04
N ASP A 97 37.71 67.47 -35.78
CA ASP A 97 38.77 67.71 -34.78
C ASP A 97 39.04 66.42 -34.01
N THR A 98 40.13 65.75 -34.35
CA THR A 98 40.47 64.45 -33.77
C THR A 98 40.93 64.53 -32.31
N ASP A 99 41.14 65.72 -31.74
CA ASP A 99 41.55 65.85 -30.34
C ASP A 99 40.37 65.89 -29.37
N LEU A 100 39.17 66.20 -29.86
CA LEU A 100 38.00 66.49 -29.03
C LEU A 100 36.75 65.73 -29.46
N ASP A 101 36.67 65.25 -30.71
CA ASP A 101 35.49 64.54 -31.19
C ASP A 101 35.48 63.08 -30.70
N PRO A 102 34.51 62.67 -29.87
CA PRO A 102 34.39 61.28 -29.40
C PRO A 102 34.15 60.26 -30.51
N ALA A 103 33.76 60.67 -31.72
CA ALA A 103 33.61 59.78 -32.87
C ALA A 103 34.88 59.66 -33.74
N HIS A 104 35.88 60.53 -33.52
CA HIS A 104 37.10 60.63 -34.33
C HIS A 104 38.36 60.85 -33.46
N CYS A 105 38.40 60.27 -32.27
CA CYS A 105 39.39 60.57 -31.24
C CYS A 105 40.77 59.96 -31.55
N GLY A 106 41.76 60.82 -31.79
CA GLY A 106 43.11 60.46 -32.22
C GLY A 106 43.23 60.09 -33.71
N GLY A 107 42.12 60.08 -34.45
CA GLY A 107 42.10 59.83 -35.90
C GLY A 107 40.69 59.54 -36.45
N CYS A 108 40.56 59.59 -37.79
CA CYS A 108 39.29 59.35 -38.48
C CYS A 108 38.64 58.00 -38.12
N GLY A 109 37.41 58.04 -37.60
CA GLY A 109 36.58 56.87 -37.32
C GLY A 109 36.96 56.11 -36.05
N VAL A 110 37.86 56.65 -35.24
CA VAL A 110 38.24 56.10 -33.93
C VAL A 110 37.25 56.63 -32.88
N ALA A 111 36.15 55.91 -32.69
CA ALA A 111 35.15 56.28 -31.69
C ALA A 111 35.54 55.79 -30.28
N CYS A 112 35.32 56.63 -29.26
CA CYS A 112 35.44 56.25 -27.86
C CYS A 112 34.33 55.29 -27.42
N ASP A 113 34.63 54.45 -26.43
CA ASP A 113 33.63 53.55 -25.87
C ASP A 113 32.56 54.32 -25.07
N ALA A 114 31.39 53.71 -24.88
CA ALA A 114 30.28 54.36 -24.21
C ALA A 114 30.63 54.78 -22.76
N GLY A 115 30.62 56.09 -22.51
CA GLY A 115 30.97 56.68 -21.20
C GLY A 115 32.35 57.33 -21.15
N GLU A 116 33.16 57.19 -22.20
CA GLU A 116 34.44 57.87 -22.33
C GLU A 116 34.31 59.23 -23.03
N VAL A 117 35.20 60.15 -22.69
CA VAL A 117 35.35 61.44 -23.36
C VAL A 117 36.64 61.45 -24.18
N CYS A 118 36.64 62.13 -25.32
CA CYS A 118 37.85 62.37 -26.10
C CYS A 118 38.56 63.62 -25.57
N SER A 119 39.82 63.46 -25.14
CA SER A 119 40.65 64.57 -24.70
C SER A 119 42.08 64.39 -25.20
N ALA A 120 42.56 65.38 -25.96
CA ALA A 120 43.88 65.38 -26.59
C ALA A 120 44.17 64.12 -27.42
N GLY A 121 43.16 63.65 -28.14
CA GLY A 121 43.27 62.49 -29.03
C GLY A 121 43.31 61.13 -28.32
N THR A 122 42.90 61.09 -27.05
CA THR A 122 42.76 59.84 -26.27
C THR A 122 41.39 59.73 -25.60
N CYS A 123 40.78 58.55 -25.67
CA CYS A 123 39.55 58.22 -24.97
C CYS A 123 39.85 57.86 -23.50
N GLY A 124 39.01 58.32 -22.57
CA GLY A 124 39.08 57.91 -21.16
C GLY A 124 37.81 58.20 -20.35
N LEU A 125 37.62 57.42 -19.28
CA LEU A 125 36.46 57.50 -18.39
C LEU A 125 36.58 58.67 -17.39
N GLU A 126 35.57 59.56 -17.34
CA GLU A 126 35.48 60.65 -16.36
C GLU A 126 34.30 60.42 -15.39
N CYS A 127 34.59 60.12 -14.12
CA CYS A 127 33.56 59.95 -13.09
C CYS A 127 33.17 61.30 -12.47
N THR A 128 31.94 61.75 -12.73
CA THR A 128 31.37 62.99 -12.19
C THR A 128 30.42 62.72 -11.02
N GLY A 129 30.02 63.76 -10.28
CA GLY A 129 28.97 63.64 -9.25
C GLY A 129 29.40 62.95 -7.94
N GLY A 130 30.69 62.98 -7.59
CA GLY A 130 31.19 62.38 -6.34
C GLY A 130 31.32 60.85 -6.37
N THR A 131 31.14 60.25 -7.55
CA THR A 131 31.35 58.82 -7.78
C THR A 131 32.85 58.50 -7.94
N THR A 132 33.24 57.29 -7.54
CA THR A 132 34.64 56.83 -7.57
C THR A 132 34.83 55.83 -8.72
N ALA A 133 35.92 55.97 -9.47
CA ALA A 133 36.29 55.03 -10.51
C ALA A 133 36.79 53.71 -9.88
N CYS A 134 36.07 52.62 -10.13
CA CYS A 134 36.41 51.27 -9.68
C CYS A 134 36.34 50.32 -10.89
N ASP A 135 37.50 49.75 -11.28
CA ASP A 135 37.63 48.76 -12.36
C ASP A 135 36.84 49.08 -13.65
N GLY A 136 36.91 50.34 -14.10
CA GLY A 136 36.27 50.79 -15.34
C GLY A 136 34.81 51.23 -15.23
N ALA A 137 34.26 51.34 -14.00
CA ALA A 137 32.92 51.88 -13.76
C ALA A 137 32.93 52.93 -12.64
N CYS A 138 32.01 53.89 -12.71
CA CYS A 138 31.81 54.88 -11.65
C CYS A 138 30.80 54.37 -10.62
N VAL A 139 31.21 54.21 -9.37
CA VAL A 139 30.36 53.70 -8.27
C VAL A 139 30.19 54.74 -7.16
N ASP A 140 29.04 54.72 -6.46
CA ASP A 140 28.79 55.59 -5.32
C ASP A 140 29.17 54.89 -4.00
N ALA A 141 30.36 55.18 -3.50
CA ALA A 141 30.88 54.54 -2.29
C ALA A 141 30.13 54.92 -1.00
N GLN A 142 29.17 55.85 -1.04
CA GLN A 142 28.37 56.22 0.14
C GLN A 142 27.09 55.42 0.29
N LEU A 143 26.58 54.87 -0.82
CA LEU A 143 25.25 54.25 -0.90
C LEU A 143 25.26 52.87 -1.53
N ASP A 144 26.26 52.53 -2.33
CA ASP A 144 26.35 51.24 -3.00
C ASP A 144 26.76 50.13 -2.02
N PRO A 145 25.89 49.14 -1.72
CA PRO A 145 26.21 48.01 -0.86
C PRO A 145 27.34 47.13 -1.40
N ALA A 146 27.69 47.19 -2.69
CA ALA A 146 28.81 46.46 -3.26
C ALA A 146 30.16 47.19 -3.15
N ASN A 147 30.15 48.51 -2.86
CA ASN A 147 31.33 49.37 -2.85
C ASN A 147 31.32 50.35 -1.66
N CYS A 148 30.84 49.90 -0.49
CA CYS A 148 30.55 50.77 0.65
C CYS A 148 31.82 51.22 1.38
N GLY A 149 32.12 52.52 1.31
CA GLY A 149 33.34 53.13 1.83
C GLY A 149 34.54 53.04 0.87
N GLY A 150 34.41 52.32 -0.26
CA GLY A 150 35.44 52.22 -1.30
C GLY A 150 35.24 51.04 -2.24
N CYS A 151 36.03 50.98 -3.32
CA CYS A 151 35.95 49.92 -4.34
C CYS A 151 36.06 48.51 -3.73
N GLY A 152 35.11 47.62 -4.05
CA GLY A 152 35.15 46.21 -3.65
C GLY A 152 34.85 45.92 -2.18
N LEU A 153 34.46 46.93 -1.39
CA LEU A 153 34.04 46.79 0.01
C LEU A 153 32.54 46.49 0.10
N ALA A 154 32.16 45.25 -0.20
CA ALA A 154 30.76 44.83 -0.13
C ALA A 154 30.27 44.63 1.32
N CYS A 155 29.06 45.10 1.62
CA CYS A 155 28.40 44.89 2.91
C CYS A 155 27.99 43.42 3.12
N GLY A 156 27.92 42.99 4.38
CA GLY A 156 27.47 41.66 4.74
C GLY A 156 25.99 41.43 4.40
N ALA A 157 25.57 40.17 4.35
CA ALA A 157 24.16 39.82 4.07
C ALA A 157 23.21 40.48 5.10
N GLY A 158 22.28 41.31 4.63
CA GLY A 158 21.31 42.04 5.45
C GLY A 158 21.75 43.44 5.90
N GLU A 159 22.97 43.85 5.57
CA GLU A 159 23.47 45.20 5.85
C GLU A 159 23.18 46.16 4.68
N VAL A 160 22.95 47.42 5.00
CA VAL A 160 22.83 48.51 4.01
C VAL A 160 24.06 49.39 4.10
N CYS A 161 24.46 49.97 2.96
CA CYS A 161 25.48 51.02 2.94
C CYS A 161 24.83 52.36 3.27
N SER A 162 25.31 53.02 4.32
CA SER A 162 24.88 54.37 4.67
C SER A 162 26.09 55.21 5.08
N ALA A 163 26.28 56.32 4.38
CA ALA A 163 27.40 57.24 4.56
C ALA A 163 28.78 56.56 4.50
N GLY A 164 28.93 55.54 3.65
CA GLY A 164 30.20 54.81 3.48
C GLY A 164 30.51 53.80 4.59
N THR A 165 29.49 53.40 5.37
CA THR A 165 29.61 52.33 6.38
C THR A 165 28.49 51.32 6.22
N CYS A 166 28.85 50.04 6.29
CA CYS A 166 27.89 48.93 6.33
C CYS A 166 27.26 48.82 7.72
N GLY A 167 25.94 48.66 7.77
CA GLY A 167 25.23 48.42 9.02
C GLY A 167 23.91 47.67 8.83
N LEU A 168 23.58 46.80 9.78
CA LEU A 168 22.31 46.08 9.81
C LEU A 168 21.12 47.04 9.99
N SER A 169 20.21 47.05 9.01
CA SER A 169 18.94 47.78 9.05
C SER A 169 17.79 46.79 9.25
N CYS A 170 17.05 46.93 10.35
CA CYS A 170 15.89 46.08 10.64
C CYS A 170 14.64 46.68 10.00
N ALA A 171 14.15 46.06 8.93
CA ALA A 171 12.93 46.44 8.24
C ALA A 171 11.69 45.79 8.88
N GLY A 172 10.49 46.29 8.54
CA GLY A 172 9.23 45.64 8.91
C GLY A 172 8.83 45.73 10.38
N GLY A 173 9.32 46.71 11.14
CA GLY A 173 8.98 46.87 12.56
C GLY A 173 9.72 45.89 13.49
N THR A 174 10.71 45.17 12.98
CA THR A 174 11.56 44.27 13.78
C THR A 174 12.60 45.05 14.60
N THR A 175 12.91 44.54 15.79
CA THR A 175 13.84 45.19 16.74
C THR A 175 15.22 44.58 16.62
N ARG A 176 16.26 45.43 16.66
CA ARG A 176 17.65 44.96 16.67
C ARG A 176 18.01 44.38 18.04
N CYS A 177 18.23 43.07 18.07
CA CYS A 177 18.71 42.35 19.24
C CYS A 177 20.11 41.79 18.95
N GLY A 178 21.13 42.60 19.27
CA GLY A 178 22.53 42.30 18.96
C GLY A 178 22.81 42.39 17.45
N SER A 179 23.15 41.25 16.84
CA SER A 179 23.43 41.10 15.41
C SER A 179 22.24 40.58 14.60
N ALA A 180 21.07 40.42 15.21
CA ALA A 180 19.86 39.93 14.54
C ALA A 180 18.71 40.94 14.65
N CYS A 181 17.84 40.95 13.63
CA CYS A 181 16.55 41.61 13.68
C CYS A 181 15.50 40.57 14.09
N VAL A 182 14.80 40.81 15.19
CA VAL A 182 13.79 39.89 15.73
C VAL A 182 12.44 40.60 15.82
N ASP A 183 11.36 39.87 15.60
CA ASP A 183 10.01 40.40 15.75
C ASP A 183 9.57 40.22 17.21
N THR A 184 9.67 41.28 18.01
CA THR A 184 9.30 41.22 19.43
C THR A 184 7.79 41.07 19.67
N GLN A 185 6.97 41.08 18.62
CA GLN A 185 5.52 40.87 18.72
C GLN A 185 5.11 39.41 18.60
N LEU A 186 5.96 38.57 17.98
CA LEU A 186 5.65 37.18 17.61
C LEU A 186 6.74 36.18 17.97
N ASP A 187 7.97 36.62 18.21
CA ASP A 187 9.09 35.75 18.55
C ASP A 187 9.04 35.37 20.04
N ALA A 188 8.76 34.10 20.32
CA ALA A 188 8.72 33.54 21.67
C ALA A 188 10.06 33.62 22.43
N ALA A 189 11.20 33.79 21.74
CA ALA A 189 12.49 33.99 22.38
C ALA A 189 12.80 35.48 22.69
N ASN A 190 12.01 36.41 22.15
CA ASN A 190 12.23 37.85 22.23
C ASN A 190 10.91 38.62 22.47
N CYS A 191 10.00 38.08 23.27
CA CYS A 191 8.63 38.57 23.37
C CYS A 191 8.52 39.84 24.22
N GLY A 192 8.10 40.94 23.60
CA GLY A 192 8.07 42.27 24.22
C GLY A 192 9.44 42.95 24.32
N GLY A 193 10.53 42.23 24.02
CA GLY A 193 11.90 42.77 24.05
C GLY A 193 12.99 41.70 23.84
N CYS A 194 14.21 42.16 23.55
CA CYS A 194 15.36 41.27 23.30
C CYS A 194 15.64 40.34 24.48
N GLY A 195 15.70 39.03 24.22
CA GLY A 195 16.02 38.00 25.22
C GLY A 195 14.91 37.73 26.25
N ALA A 196 13.73 38.33 26.11
CA ALA A 196 12.56 38.05 26.92
C ALA A 196 11.84 36.79 26.40
N ALA A 197 12.37 35.61 26.72
CA ALA A 197 11.78 34.36 26.30
C ALA A 197 10.51 34.02 27.11
N CYS A 198 9.47 33.55 26.43
CA CYS A 198 8.26 33.04 27.07
C CYS A 198 8.51 31.73 27.83
N GLY A 199 7.68 31.47 28.84
CA GLY A 199 7.71 30.23 29.60
C GLY A 199 7.34 29.01 28.75
N ALA A 200 7.59 27.81 29.27
CA ALA A 200 7.22 26.58 28.58
C ALA A 200 5.70 26.51 28.35
N GLY A 201 5.27 26.43 27.10
CA GLY A 201 3.86 26.35 26.69
C GLY A 201 3.21 27.70 26.35
N GLU A 202 3.93 28.81 26.49
CA GLU A 202 3.45 30.14 26.12
C GLU A 202 3.91 30.52 24.69
N VAL A 203 3.11 31.32 24.00
CA VAL A 203 3.46 31.95 22.72
C VAL A 203 3.58 33.46 22.90
N CYS A 204 4.32 34.11 22.00
CA CYS A 204 4.35 35.55 21.95
C CYS A 204 3.19 36.07 21.09
N ALA A 205 2.26 36.81 21.69
CA ALA A 205 1.17 37.47 20.98
C ALA A 205 1.10 38.95 21.38
N GLY A 206 1.33 39.85 20.42
CA GLY A 206 1.27 41.29 20.67
C GLY A 206 2.34 41.77 21.67
N GLY A 207 3.49 41.08 21.72
CA GLY A 207 4.59 41.43 22.61
C GLY A 207 4.36 41.05 24.07
N SER A 208 3.42 40.15 24.35
CA SER A 208 3.23 39.55 25.67
C SER A 208 3.20 38.03 25.54
N CYS A 209 3.83 37.35 26.50
CA CYS A 209 3.73 35.90 26.62
C CYS A 209 2.33 35.56 27.11
N VAL A 210 1.59 34.82 26.29
CA VAL A 210 0.25 34.34 26.60
C VAL A 210 0.20 32.83 26.45
N LEU A 211 -0.63 32.20 27.27
CA LEU A 211 -0.93 30.79 27.12
C LEU A 211 -1.94 30.65 25.97
N ASP A 212 -1.44 30.30 24.79
CA ASP A 212 -2.26 30.03 23.61
C ASP A 212 -2.06 28.57 23.17
N CYS A 213 -3.17 27.89 22.95
CA CYS A 213 -3.19 26.49 22.60
C CYS A 213 -3.06 26.34 21.09
N VAL A 214 -1.82 26.19 20.63
CA VAL A 214 -1.48 26.05 19.22
C VAL A 214 -2.24 24.86 18.60
N GLY A 215 -2.77 25.06 17.39
CA GLY A 215 -3.46 24.00 16.63
C GLY A 215 -4.94 23.82 16.94
N GLY A 216 -5.60 24.78 17.61
CA GLY A 216 -7.04 24.73 17.87
C GLY A 216 -7.45 23.87 19.05
N SER A 217 -6.49 23.48 19.90
CA SER A 217 -6.79 22.80 21.16
C SER A 217 -7.40 23.77 22.18
N THR A 218 -8.21 23.25 23.11
CA THR A 218 -8.94 24.09 24.07
C THR A 218 -8.12 24.29 25.34
N LEU A 219 -8.02 25.54 25.83
CA LEU A 219 -7.36 25.83 27.10
C LEU A 219 -8.25 25.39 28.27
N CYS A 220 -7.81 24.38 28.99
CA CYS A 220 -8.48 23.84 30.16
C CYS A 220 -7.66 24.11 31.41
N SER A 221 -7.99 25.21 32.09
CA SER A 221 -7.24 25.76 33.22
C SER A 221 -5.78 26.12 32.84
N MET A 222 -4.82 25.22 33.02
CA MET A 222 -3.40 25.44 32.71
C MET A 222 -2.83 24.39 31.74
N MET A 223 -3.68 23.63 31.04
CA MET A 223 -3.26 22.66 30.03
C MET A 223 -4.12 22.78 28.77
N CYS A 224 -3.48 22.62 27.62
CA CYS A 224 -4.16 22.49 26.34
C CYS A 224 -4.60 21.03 26.15
N VAL A 225 -5.88 20.81 25.84
CA VAL A 225 -6.44 19.49 25.57
C VAL A 225 -7.13 19.48 24.20
N ASP A 226 -7.07 18.34 23.51
CA ASP A 226 -7.75 18.15 22.25
C ASP A 226 -9.21 17.75 22.52
N THR A 227 -10.12 18.71 22.41
CA THR A 227 -11.53 18.45 22.66
C THR A 227 -12.23 17.66 21.56
N ASP A 228 -11.57 17.41 20.42
CA ASP A 228 -12.14 16.68 19.29
C ASP A 228 -11.80 15.18 19.31
N HIS A 229 -10.70 14.80 19.96
CA HIS A 229 -10.20 13.42 19.97
C HIS A 229 -9.80 12.86 21.34
N ASP A 230 -9.75 13.68 22.40
CA ASP A 230 -9.46 13.21 23.76
C ASP A 230 -10.74 12.71 24.46
N PRO A 231 -10.89 11.40 24.75
CA PRO A 231 -12.06 10.88 25.46
C PRO A 231 -12.20 11.42 26.89
N ALA A 232 -11.16 12.01 27.48
CA ALA A 232 -11.23 12.66 28.79
C ALA A 232 -11.69 14.13 28.73
N ASN A 233 -11.71 14.73 27.54
CA ASN A 233 -12.06 16.14 27.33
C ASN A 233 -12.97 16.34 26.10
N CYS A 234 -13.88 15.40 25.83
CA CYS A 234 -14.61 15.36 24.57
C CYS A 234 -15.70 16.44 24.48
N GLY A 235 -15.56 17.36 23.53
CA GLY A 235 -16.42 18.53 23.37
C GLY A 235 -16.21 19.63 24.41
N GLY A 236 -15.28 19.45 25.37
CA GLY A 236 -14.98 20.45 26.39
C GLY A 236 -14.11 19.95 27.54
N CYS A 237 -13.60 20.89 28.32
CA CYS A 237 -12.72 20.63 29.46
C CYS A 237 -13.37 19.70 30.49
N GLY A 238 -12.74 18.56 30.77
CA GLY A 238 -13.21 17.58 31.76
C GLY A 238 -14.53 16.89 31.38
N ALA A 239 -15.02 17.08 30.16
CA ALA A 239 -16.17 16.36 29.61
C ALA A 239 -15.75 14.95 29.19
N ALA A 240 -15.39 14.13 30.18
CA ALA A 240 -14.97 12.76 29.95
C ALA A 240 -16.15 11.91 29.46
N CYS A 241 -15.92 11.13 28.40
CA CYS A 241 -16.89 10.19 27.89
C CYS A 241 -17.23 9.13 28.95
N ALA A 242 -18.53 8.90 29.14
CA ALA A 242 -19.00 7.92 30.10
C ALA A 242 -18.50 6.52 29.72
N SER A 243 -18.15 5.70 30.71
CA SER A 243 -17.85 4.30 30.46
C SER A 243 -19.12 3.55 30.08
N ALA A 244 -19.04 2.73 29.04
CA ALA A 244 -20.09 1.79 28.65
C ALA A 244 -19.56 0.35 28.78
N PRO A 245 -20.41 -0.62 29.14
CA PRO A 245 -20.01 -2.03 29.19
C PRO A 245 -19.57 -2.51 27.81
N ARG A 246 -18.44 -3.24 27.76
CA ARG A 246 -17.93 -3.89 26.55
C ARG A 246 -17.63 -2.93 25.40
N ALA A 247 -17.26 -1.71 25.76
CA ALA A 247 -16.95 -0.65 24.85
C ALA A 247 -15.77 0.17 25.37
N THR A 248 -14.95 0.67 24.46
CA THR A 248 -13.95 1.69 24.75
C THR A 248 -14.50 3.04 24.27
N PRO A 249 -14.64 4.04 25.16
CA PRO A 249 -15.09 5.36 24.75
C PRO A 249 -14.04 6.01 23.86
N VAL A 250 -14.49 6.63 22.77
CA VAL A 250 -13.70 7.42 21.85
C VAL A 250 -14.33 8.80 21.70
N CYS A 251 -13.52 9.80 21.35
CA CYS A 251 -14.02 11.12 21.01
C CYS A 251 -13.88 11.32 19.50
N VAL A 252 -14.99 11.67 18.86
CA VAL A 252 -15.05 11.91 17.41
C VAL A 252 -15.69 13.27 17.19
N SER A 253 -14.87 14.24 16.75
CA SER A 253 -15.33 15.62 16.46
C SER A 253 -16.07 16.26 17.64
N GLY A 254 -15.56 16.04 18.85
CA GLY A 254 -16.10 16.63 20.08
C GLY A 254 -17.37 15.97 20.61
N SER A 255 -17.75 14.81 20.07
CA SER A 255 -18.84 13.98 20.58
C SER A 255 -18.33 12.61 21.01
N CYS A 256 -18.83 12.13 22.15
CA CYS A 256 -18.52 10.80 22.65
C CYS A 256 -19.17 9.74 21.77
N ASP A 257 -18.36 8.76 21.39
CA ASP A 257 -18.75 7.58 20.63
C ASP A 257 -18.06 6.35 21.26
N TYR A 258 -18.37 5.14 20.78
CA TYR A 258 -17.92 3.90 21.38
C TYR A 258 -17.35 2.93 20.35
N LEU A 259 -16.16 2.42 20.64
CA LEU A 259 -15.62 1.27 19.94
C LEU A 259 -15.96 -0.01 20.70
N CYS A 260 -16.76 -0.89 20.10
CA CYS A 260 -17.15 -2.14 20.74
C CYS A 260 -15.99 -3.12 20.88
N ASP A 261 -15.99 -3.84 22.01
CA ASP A 261 -15.10 -4.98 22.23
C ASP A 261 -15.33 -6.04 21.15
N ALA A 262 -14.28 -6.79 20.81
CA ALA A 262 -14.37 -7.83 19.79
C ALA A 262 -15.51 -8.83 20.06
N GLY A 263 -16.41 -8.98 19.08
CA GLY A 263 -17.59 -9.84 19.18
C GLY A 263 -18.85 -9.13 19.66
N TYR A 264 -18.78 -7.84 19.99
CA TYR A 264 -19.94 -7.00 20.28
C TYR A 264 -20.14 -5.96 19.19
N ALA A 265 -21.38 -5.53 19.02
CA ALA A 265 -21.75 -4.45 18.11
C ALA A 265 -22.90 -3.63 18.72
N ASP A 266 -22.97 -2.37 18.31
CA ASP A 266 -24.14 -1.51 18.45
C ASP A 266 -25.10 -1.86 17.30
N CYS A 267 -26.19 -2.54 17.63
CA CYS A 267 -27.18 -2.98 16.64
C CYS A 267 -28.50 -2.23 16.75
N ASP A 268 -28.54 -1.12 17.49
CA ASP A 268 -29.69 -0.25 17.55
C ASP A 268 -29.33 1.24 17.33
N ALA A 269 -29.99 2.16 18.02
CA ALA A 269 -29.77 3.59 17.88
C ALA A 269 -29.22 4.22 19.18
N ALA A 270 -29.13 3.45 20.26
CA ALA A 270 -28.46 3.82 21.49
C ALA A 270 -26.96 3.49 21.33
N PRO A 271 -26.06 4.44 21.64
CA PRO A 271 -24.63 4.23 21.47
C PRO A 271 -24.08 3.37 22.62
N ASP A 272 -24.36 2.07 22.59
CA ASP A 272 -23.80 1.06 23.46
C ASP A 272 -23.48 -0.25 22.70
N CYS A 273 -22.74 -1.16 23.32
CA CYS A 273 -22.29 -2.42 22.69
C CYS A 273 -23.04 -3.60 23.31
N GLU A 274 -24.35 -3.56 23.12
CA GLU A 274 -25.37 -4.39 23.75
C GLU A 274 -25.45 -5.79 23.12
N THR A 275 -25.12 -5.91 21.84
CA THR A 275 -25.36 -7.14 21.08
C THR A 275 -24.13 -8.04 21.01
N ASP A 276 -24.22 -9.25 21.59
CA ASP A 276 -23.20 -10.30 21.44
C ASP A 276 -23.37 -11.02 20.10
N THR A 277 -22.68 -10.50 19.09
CA THR A 277 -22.69 -11.06 17.73
C THR A 277 -22.13 -12.48 17.64
N ARG A 278 -21.52 -13.03 18.70
CA ARG A 278 -20.96 -14.38 18.67
C ARG A 278 -21.99 -15.46 18.98
N SER A 279 -23.10 -15.09 19.62
CA SER A 279 -24.11 -16.02 20.10
C SER A 279 -25.54 -15.60 19.85
N ASP A 280 -25.80 -14.33 19.52
CA ASP A 280 -27.14 -13.87 19.16
C ASP A 280 -27.56 -14.45 17.80
N PRO A 281 -28.58 -15.33 17.74
CA PRO A 281 -29.08 -15.89 16.49
C PRO A 281 -29.64 -14.84 15.53
N ASN A 282 -29.96 -13.63 15.98
CA ASN A 282 -30.50 -12.58 15.13
C ASN A 282 -29.44 -11.57 14.66
N ASN A 283 -28.24 -11.62 15.23
CA ASN A 283 -27.13 -10.68 14.95
C ASN A 283 -25.80 -11.42 14.80
N CYS A 284 -25.81 -12.59 14.16
CA CYS A 284 -24.70 -13.52 14.18
C CYS A 284 -23.55 -13.09 13.25
N GLY A 285 -22.41 -12.74 13.85
CA GLY A 285 -21.26 -12.18 13.16
C GLY A 285 -21.44 -10.72 12.74
N GLY A 286 -22.58 -10.11 13.04
CA GLY A 286 -22.89 -8.71 12.73
C GLY A 286 -24.39 -8.40 12.84
N CYS A 287 -24.72 -7.11 12.93
CA CYS A 287 -26.10 -6.65 13.11
C CYS A 287 -27.03 -7.09 11.98
N GLY A 288 -28.19 -7.62 12.32
CA GLY A 288 -29.23 -8.07 11.39
C GLY A 288 -28.95 -9.39 10.68
N VAL A 289 -27.83 -10.06 10.97
CA VAL A 289 -27.53 -11.39 10.41
C VAL A 289 -28.29 -12.47 11.19
N THR A 290 -29.44 -12.87 10.65
CA THR A 290 -30.32 -13.87 11.26
C THR A 290 -29.96 -15.30 10.83
N CYS A 291 -29.82 -16.19 11.80
CA CYS A 291 -29.60 -17.61 11.60
C CYS A 291 -30.93 -18.37 11.67
N GLY A 292 -31.15 -19.30 10.73
CA GLY A 292 -32.22 -20.30 10.84
C GLY A 292 -31.95 -21.41 11.87
N GLY A 293 -30.79 -21.35 12.54
CA GLY A 293 -30.29 -22.30 13.53
C GLY A 293 -29.66 -21.60 14.72
N VAL A 294 -28.52 -22.08 15.22
CA VAL A 294 -27.82 -21.45 16.35
C VAL A 294 -26.69 -20.54 15.86
N CYS A 295 -26.46 -19.42 16.54
CA CYS A 295 -25.25 -18.64 16.34
C CYS A 295 -24.15 -19.18 17.28
N SER A 296 -22.99 -19.51 16.72
CA SER A 296 -21.84 -19.95 17.51
C SER A 296 -20.55 -19.36 16.95
N ALA A 297 -19.83 -18.64 17.81
CA ALA A 297 -18.61 -17.92 17.44
C ALA A 297 -18.80 -16.98 16.24
N GLY A 298 -19.99 -16.37 16.12
CA GLY A 298 -20.32 -15.42 15.06
C GLY A 298 -20.64 -16.06 13.71
N MET A 299 -20.95 -17.36 13.71
CA MET A 299 -21.37 -18.09 12.52
C MET A 299 -22.70 -18.80 12.74
N CYS A 300 -23.56 -18.77 11.73
CA CYS A 300 -24.78 -19.55 11.72
C CYS A 300 -24.44 -21.03 11.56
N VAL A 301 -24.73 -21.82 12.59
CA VAL A 301 -24.55 -23.27 12.58
C VAL A 301 -25.90 -23.93 12.37
N THR A 302 -25.98 -24.71 11.30
CA THR A 302 -27.11 -25.61 11.03
C THR A 302 -26.70 -27.03 11.41
N SER A 303 -27.66 -27.89 11.73
CA SER A 303 -27.36 -29.31 11.97
C SER A 303 -28.42 -30.25 11.39
N ALA A 304 -27.97 -31.45 11.03
CA ALA A 304 -28.83 -32.55 10.61
C ALA A 304 -28.53 -33.79 11.47
N THR A 305 -29.56 -34.33 12.12
CA THR A 305 -29.46 -35.51 13.00
C THR A 305 -30.05 -36.75 12.31
N PHE A 306 -29.28 -37.83 12.33
CA PHE A 306 -29.60 -39.12 11.73
C PHE A 306 -29.80 -40.16 12.82
N SER A 307 -31.03 -40.63 12.95
CA SER A 307 -31.41 -41.76 13.80
C SER A 307 -31.27 -43.08 13.05
N TYR A 308 -31.26 -44.20 13.77
CA TYR A 308 -31.19 -45.53 13.18
C TYR A 308 -32.42 -45.88 12.32
N THR A 309 -32.17 -46.37 11.10
CA THR A 309 -33.21 -46.81 10.15
C THR A 309 -33.05 -48.26 9.69
N GLY A 310 -31.97 -48.94 10.10
CA GLY A 310 -31.62 -50.27 9.59
C GLY A 310 -30.99 -50.29 8.19
N ALA A 311 -30.77 -49.12 7.60
CA ALA A 311 -30.17 -48.98 6.28
C ALA A 311 -29.24 -47.76 6.20
N GLN A 312 -28.48 -47.68 5.11
CA GLN A 312 -27.70 -46.49 4.77
C GLN A 312 -28.62 -45.28 4.56
N GLN A 313 -28.19 -44.13 5.08
CA GLN A 313 -28.79 -42.82 4.82
C GLN A 313 -27.82 -41.94 4.04
N THR A 314 -28.30 -40.83 3.49
CA THR A 314 -27.47 -39.90 2.70
C THR A 314 -27.70 -38.46 3.13
N PHE A 315 -26.64 -37.66 3.07
CA PHE A 315 -26.68 -36.22 3.27
C PHE A 315 -26.01 -35.52 2.09
N VAL A 316 -26.70 -34.58 1.46
CA VAL A 316 -26.13 -33.74 0.40
C VAL A 316 -25.65 -32.45 1.04
N VAL A 317 -24.35 -32.16 0.90
CA VAL A 317 -23.73 -30.97 1.49
C VAL A 317 -24.37 -29.71 0.90
N PRO A 318 -24.94 -28.82 1.72
CA PRO A 318 -25.59 -27.61 1.22
C PRO A 318 -24.64 -26.66 0.48
N PRO A 319 -25.17 -25.76 -0.36
CA PRO A 319 -24.38 -24.69 -0.96
C PRO A 319 -23.62 -23.88 0.10
N GLY A 320 -22.37 -23.51 -0.19
CA GLY A 320 -21.52 -22.70 0.70
C GLY A 320 -20.84 -23.46 1.86
N VAL A 321 -21.25 -24.70 2.14
CA VAL A 321 -20.65 -25.52 3.22
C VAL A 321 -19.37 -26.18 2.72
N THR A 322 -18.25 -25.89 3.40
CA THR A 322 -16.91 -26.43 3.06
C THR A 322 -16.31 -27.28 4.19
N SER A 323 -16.96 -27.34 5.34
CA SER A 323 -16.56 -28.16 6.49
C SER A 323 -17.78 -28.63 7.27
N ILE A 324 -17.73 -29.87 7.78
CA ILE A 324 -18.75 -30.44 8.66
C ILE A 324 -18.08 -30.96 9.92
N LEU A 325 -18.69 -30.69 11.09
CA LEU A 325 -18.40 -31.36 12.35
C LEU A 325 -19.41 -32.50 12.53
N ALA A 326 -18.93 -33.75 12.56
CA ALA A 326 -19.75 -34.90 12.85
C ALA A 326 -19.57 -35.34 14.31
N THR A 327 -20.68 -35.53 15.01
CA THR A 327 -20.76 -36.22 16.31
C THR A 327 -21.48 -37.54 16.09
N ALA A 328 -20.77 -38.65 16.21
CA ALA A 328 -21.29 -40.00 15.98
C ALA A 328 -21.28 -40.82 17.27
N TYR A 329 -22.37 -41.54 17.51
CA TYR A 329 -22.52 -42.49 18.61
C TYR A 329 -22.69 -43.89 18.08
N GLY A 330 -21.83 -44.83 18.47
CA GLY A 330 -22.01 -46.26 18.22
C GLY A 330 -23.18 -46.81 19.02
N ALA A 331 -23.70 -47.98 18.62
CA ALA A 331 -24.85 -48.57 19.29
C ALA A 331 -24.44 -49.47 20.47
N GLN A 332 -25.35 -49.66 21.43
CA GLN A 332 -25.13 -50.60 22.53
C GLN A 332 -25.15 -52.06 22.07
N GLY A 333 -24.42 -52.91 22.78
CA GLY A 333 -24.61 -54.36 22.71
C GLY A 333 -25.94 -54.82 23.33
N GLY A 334 -26.34 -56.04 22.99
CA GLY A 334 -27.59 -56.63 23.41
C GLY A 334 -27.64 -57.00 24.89
N CYS A 335 -28.87 -57.01 25.42
CA CYS A 335 -29.23 -57.26 26.83
C CYS A 335 -28.77 -56.15 27.81
N SER A 336 -29.26 -56.20 29.05
CA SER A 336 -29.08 -55.15 30.08
C SER A 336 -27.63 -54.90 30.51
N LEU A 337 -26.71 -55.84 30.26
CA LEU A 337 -25.26 -55.69 30.51
C LEU A 337 -24.44 -55.64 29.21
N GLY A 338 -25.08 -55.35 28.08
CA GLY A 338 -24.38 -55.05 26.84
C GLY A 338 -23.54 -53.79 26.99
N GLY A 339 -22.37 -53.78 26.36
CA GLY A 339 -21.48 -52.63 26.36
C GLY A 339 -22.16 -51.44 25.73
N ARG A 340 -21.99 -50.26 26.31
CA ARG A 340 -22.48 -49.01 25.71
C ARG A 340 -21.65 -48.67 24.47
N GLY A 341 -22.28 -48.06 23.47
CA GLY A 341 -21.56 -47.58 22.29
C GLY A 341 -20.73 -46.34 22.60
N GLY A 342 -19.68 -46.12 21.84
CA GLY A 342 -18.78 -44.99 22.01
C GLY A 342 -19.23 -43.74 21.27
N GLU A 343 -18.57 -42.63 21.59
CA GLU A 343 -18.67 -41.36 20.88
C GLU A 343 -17.41 -41.13 20.03
N ALA A 344 -17.60 -40.58 18.83
CA ALA A 344 -16.55 -40.11 17.97
C ALA A 344 -16.95 -38.74 17.40
N ILE A 345 -16.09 -37.75 17.60
CA ILE A 345 -16.26 -36.40 17.08
C ILE A 345 -15.13 -36.13 16.10
N ALA A 346 -15.44 -35.59 14.93
CA ALA A 346 -14.43 -35.13 13.98
C ALA A 346 -14.98 -34.05 13.06
N ARG A 347 -14.17 -33.02 12.80
CA ARG A 347 -14.39 -32.06 11.72
C ARG A 347 -13.66 -32.52 10.47
N PHE A 348 -14.30 -32.47 9.32
CA PHE A 348 -13.68 -32.80 8.03
C PHE A 348 -14.08 -31.81 6.93
N PRO A 349 -13.20 -31.58 5.94
CA PRO A 349 -13.53 -30.74 4.80
C PRO A 349 -14.55 -31.43 3.89
N VAL A 350 -15.41 -30.66 3.24
CA VAL A 350 -16.39 -31.15 2.26
C VAL A 350 -16.50 -30.20 1.07
N THR A 351 -17.04 -30.69 -0.04
CA THR A 351 -17.38 -29.85 -1.19
C THR A 351 -18.89 -29.59 -1.23
N PRO A 352 -19.36 -28.35 -1.49
CA PRO A 352 -20.78 -28.10 -1.72
C PRO A 352 -21.36 -29.04 -2.79
N GLY A 353 -22.51 -29.64 -2.52
CA GLY A 353 -23.16 -30.64 -3.37
C GLY A 353 -22.60 -32.06 -3.28
N GLU A 354 -21.51 -32.29 -2.52
CA GLU A 354 -21.00 -33.64 -2.25
C GLU A 354 -22.06 -34.48 -1.51
N THR A 355 -22.16 -35.77 -1.84
CA THR A 355 -23.00 -36.72 -1.10
C THR A 355 -22.18 -37.46 -0.06
N LEU A 356 -22.57 -37.33 1.20
CA LEU A 356 -22.07 -38.13 2.31
C LEU A 356 -22.99 -39.34 2.53
N TYR A 357 -22.39 -40.48 2.86
CA TYR A 357 -23.13 -41.69 3.23
C TYR A 357 -23.07 -41.87 4.75
N VAL A 358 -24.23 -41.98 5.38
CA VAL A 358 -24.37 -42.01 6.84
C VAL A 358 -24.88 -43.39 7.26
N TYR A 359 -24.12 -44.08 8.09
CA TYR A 359 -24.47 -45.40 8.63
C TYR A 359 -24.63 -45.28 10.14
N VAL A 360 -25.85 -45.43 10.63
CA VAL A 360 -26.14 -45.36 12.06
C VAL A 360 -26.21 -46.76 12.62
N GLY A 361 -25.43 -47.06 13.65
CA GLY A 361 -25.33 -48.40 14.24
C GLY A 361 -26.65 -48.90 14.82
N GLY A 362 -26.97 -50.16 14.56
CA GLY A 362 -28.11 -50.85 15.19
C GLY A 362 -27.72 -51.38 16.58
N ALA A 363 -28.62 -51.29 17.56
CA ALA A 363 -28.41 -51.93 18.86
C ALA A 363 -28.35 -53.47 18.71
N GLY A 364 -27.53 -54.10 19.55
CA GLY A 364 -27.49 -55.55 19.66
C GLY A 364 -28.81 -56.12 20.19
N GLN A 365 -29.11 -57.35 19.82
CA GLN A 365 -30.34 -58.05 20.18
C GLN A 365 -30.15 -58.92 21.42
N CYS A 366 -31.24 -59.18 22.14
CA CYS A 366 -31.26 -60.06 23.31
C CYS A 366 -32.27 -61.20 23.10
N GLY A 367 -31.97 -62.41 23.57
CA GLY A 367 -32.90 -63.54 23.45
C GLY A 367 -32.29 -64.90 23.83
N THR A 368 -33.14 -65.94 23.86
CA THR A 368 -32.83 -67.34 24.19
C THR A 368 -32.76 -68.20 22.90
N PRO A 369 -32.45 -69.53 22.92
CA PRO A 369 -31.45 -70.15 22.05
C PRO A 369 -31.55 -69.90 20.54
N GLY A 370 -30.39 -69.75 19.90
CA GLY A 370 -30.25 -69.58 18.47
C GLY A 370 -29.25 -68.50 18.09
N MET A 371 -29.09 -68.31 16.78
CA MET A 371 -28.26 -67.24 16.25
C MET A 371 -29.05 -65.92 16.32
N LEU A 372 -28.55 -64.95 17.09
CA LEU A 372 -29.05 -63.57 16.99
C LEU A 372 -28.06 -62.76 16.15
N PRO A 373 -28.52 -62.12 15.07
CA PRO A 373 -27.67 -61.23 14.29
C PRO A 373 -27.17 -60.07 15.16
N GLY A 374 -25.97 -59.60 14.87
CA GLY A 374 -25.46 -58.38 15.45
C GLY A 374 -26.20 -57.15 14.94
N GLY A 375 -25.99 -56.04 15.64
CA GLY A 375 -26.47 -54.73 15.24
C GLY A 375 -26.00 -54.34 13.85
N PHE A 376 -26.88 -53.65 13.11
CA PHE A 376 -26.58 -53.13 11.78
C PHE A 376 -25.28 -52.31 11.76
N ASN A 377 -24.53 -52.38 10.66
CA ASN A 377 -23.19 -51.80 10.49
C ASN A 377 -22.13 -52.43 11.41
N GLY A 378 -22.11 -53.77 11.41
CA GLY A 378 -20.92 -54.53 11.83
C GLY A 378 -20.96 -55.12 13.23
N GLY A 379 -22.09 -55.16 13.92
CA GLY A 379 -22.20 -55.89 15.18
C GLY A 379 -21.97 -57.39 14.96
N GLY A 380 -21.25 -58.03 15.88
CA GLY A 380 -21.04 -59.48 15.89
C GLY A 380 -22.31 -60.22 16.29
N ALA A 381 -22.63 -61.31 15.59
CA ALA A 381 -23.72 -62.20 15.99
C ALA A 381 -23.39 -62.91 17.32
N LYS A 382 -24.43 -63.35 18.03
CA LYS A 382 -24.26 -64.33 19.11
C LYS A 382 -24.73 -65.70 18.62
N TYR A 383 -24.14 -66.77 19.13
CA TYR A 383 -24.58 -68.14 18.86
C TYR A 383 -24.68 -68.95 20.13
N THR A 384 -25.82 -69.61 20.31
CA THR A 384 -26.11 -70.48 21.45
C THR A 384 -26.73 -71.79 20.96
N THR A 385 -26.43 -72.87 21.66
CA THR A 385 -27.07 -74.18 21.40
C THR A 385 -28.28 -74.35 22.31
N SER A 386 -29.18 -75.28 21.96
CA SER A 386 -30.52 -75.41 22.58
C SER A 386 -30.55 -75.78 24.07
N GLY A 387 -29.40 -75.88 24.76
CA GLY A 387 -29.29 -76.20 26.19
C GLY A 387 -28.97 -75.01 27.11
N ASP A 388 -28.83 -73.80 26.57
CA ASP A 388 -28.39 -72.63 27.34
C ASP A 388 -29.56 -71.95 28.07
N PHE A 389 -29.50 -71.87 29.40
CA PHE A 389 -30.55 -71.26 30.24
C PHE A 389 -30.44 -69.73 30.40
N TRP A 390 -29.43 -69.09 29.80
CA TRP A 390 -29.09 -67.67 30.04
C TRP A 390 -29.16 -66.81 28.77
N GLU A 391 -29.81 -65.65 28.88
CA GLU A 391 -29.90 -64.68 27.79
C GLU A 391 -28.53 -64.14 27.35
N GLY A 392 -28.25 -64.24 26.05
CA GLY A 392 -27.04 -63.72 25.42
C GLY A 392 -27.34 -62.58 24.46
N GLY A 393 -26.46 -61.59 24.43
CA GLY A 393 -26.56 -60.41 23.60
C GLY A 393 -25.68 -60.50 22.36
N SER A 394 -26.19 -60.08 21.19
CA SER A 394 -25.34 -59.79 20.04
C SER A 394 -24.67 -58.41 20.18
N GLY A 395 -23.61 -58.15 19.43
CA GLY A 395 -22.86 -56.90 19.52
C GLY A 395 -23.59 -55.74 18.86
N GLY A 396 -23.37 -54.52 19.36
CA GLY A 396 -23.87 -53.29 18.78
C GLY A 396 -23.10 -52.89 17.52
N GLY A 397 -23.79 -52.26 16.58
CA GLY A 397 -23.21 -51.74 15.35
C GLY A 397 -22.40 -50.45 15.54
N ALA A 398 -21.45 -50.22 14.63
CA ALA A 398 -20.74 -48.94 14.56
C ALA A 398 -21.61 -47.85 13.90
N SER A 399 -21.32 -46.60 14.21
CA SER A 399 -21.85 -45.46 13.45
C SER A 399 -20.72 -44.77 12.72
N ASP A 400 -20.85 -44.55 11.40
CA ASP A 400 -19.81 -43.92 10.60
C ASP A 400 -20.36 -43.07 9.46
N VAL A 401 -19.54 -42.12 9.01
CA VAL A 401 -19.77 -41.31 7.81
C VAL A 401 -18.72 -41.66 6.77
N ARG A 402 -19.13 -41.77 5.50
CA ARG A 402 -18.26 -42.10 4.37
C ARG A 402 -18.29 -41.04 3.28
N ARG A 403 -17.13 -40.80 2.68
CA ARG A 403 -16.90 -39.82 1.60
C ARG A 403 -16.26 -40.47 0.37
N GLY A 404 -16.71 -40.08 -0.81
CA GLY A 404 -16.20 -40.60 -2.09
C GLY A 404 -16.51 -42.08 -2.35
N GLY A 405 -17.50 -42.65 -1.67
CA GLY A 405 -17.93 -44.05 -1.85
C GLY A 405 -18.51 -44.66 -0.57
N THR A 406 -18.93 -45.92 -0.67
CA THR A 406 -19.59 -46.68 0.40
C THR A 406 -18.70 -47.76 1.02
N ALA A 407 -17.45 -47.92 0.60
CA ALA A 407 -16.55 -48.94 1.15
C ALA A 407 -16.06 -48.56 2.56
N LEU A 408 -15.60 -49.53 3.36
CA LEU A 408 -15.04 -49.27 4.69
C LEU A 408 -13.77 -48.39 4.66
N THR A 409 -13.11 -48.30 3.51
CA THR A 409 -11.96 -47.40 3.28
C THR A 409 -12.38 -45.94 3.07
N ASN A 410 -13.65 -45.67 2.76
CA ASN A 410 -14.20 -44.33 2.56
C ASN A 410 -14.61 -43.64 3.87
N ARG A 411 -14.46 -44.30 5.03
CA ARG A 411 -14.86 -43.77 6.33
C ARG A 411 -14.03 -42.54 6.70
N VAL A 412 -14.67 -41.53 7.27
CA VAL A 412 -14.05 -40.29 7.75
C VAL A 412 -14.30 -40.00 9.23
N VAL A 413 -15.22 -40.74 9.86
CA VAL A 413 -15.43 -40.79 11.31
C VAL A 413 -16.09 -42.12 11.64
N VAL A 414 -15.67 -42.78 12.70
CA VAL A 414 -16.22 -44.07 13.15
C VAL A 414 -16.37 -44.07 14.65
N ALA A 415 -17.59 -44.28 15.14
CA ALA A 415 -17.91 -44.53 16.54
C ALA A 415 -18.13 -46.03 16.76
N GLY A 416 -17.35 -46.63 17.67
CA GLY A 416 -17.43 -48.06 17.97
C GLY A 416 -18.72 -48.45 18.71
N GLY A 417 -19.33 -49.56 18.30
CA GLY A 417 -20.43 -50.21 19.00
C GLY A 417 -19.94 -51.07 20.17
N GLY A 418 -20.79 -51.25 21.18
CA GLY A 418 -20.45 -52.05 22.35
C GLY A 418 -20.60 -53.56 22.14
N GLY A 419 -19.86 -54.34 22.91
CA GLY A 419 -19.95 -55.80 22.92
C GLY A 419 -21.28 -56.29 23.49
N GLY A 420 -21.73 -57.45 23.03
CA GLY A 420 -22.91 -58.13 23.54
C GLY A 420 -22.64 -58.82 24.88
N ARG A 421 -23.66 -58.87 25.74
CA ARG A 421 -23.61 -59.59 27.01
C ARG A 421 -23.41 -61.08 26.77
N GLY A 422 -22.47 -61.68 27.49
CA GLY A 422 -22.41 -63.12 27.67
C GLY A 422 -22.67 -63.53 29.12
N TYR A 423 -22.30 -64.76 29.47
CA TYR A 423 -22.42 -65.23 30.84
C TYR A 423 -21.55 -64.41 31.79
N GLY A 424 -22.04 -64.19 33.01
CA GLY A 424 -21.21 -63.78 34.14
C GLY A 424 -20.62 -62.38 34.15
N GLY A 425 -20.83 -61.50 33.17
CA GLY A 425 -20.07 -60.24 33.14
C GLY A 425 -20.62 -59.09 32.31
N GLN A 426 -20.04 -57.89 32.47
CA GLN A 426 -20.35 -56.70 31.67
C GLN A 426 -19.58 -56.75 30.34
N ALA A 427 -20.25 -56.46 29.23
CA ALA A 427 -19.58 -56.42 27.95
C ALA A 427 -18.81 -55.13 27.72
N GLY A 428 -17.77 -55.24 26.89
CA GLY A 428 -16.85 -54.16 26.60
C GLY A 428 -17.55 -52.99 25.94
N ALA A 429 -17.36 -51.80 26.50
CA ALA A 429 -17.79 -50.56 25.89
C ALA A 429 -17.14 -50.37 24.50
N GLY A 430 -17.95 -49.88 23.56
CA GLY A 430 -17.48 -49.43 22.26
C GLY A 430 -16.84 -48.05 22.35
N GLY A 431 -15.98 -47.75 21.38
CA GLY A 431 -15.28 -46.48 21.22
C GLY A 431 -14.05 -46.32 22.10
N GLY A 432 -13.54 -45.08 22.16
CA GLY A 432 -12.11 -44.85 22.40
C GLY A 432 -11.27 -45.31 21.20
N LEU A 433 -9.97 -45.00 21.19
CA LEU A 433 -9.07 -45.52 20.14
C LEU A 433 -9.00 -47.05 20.16
N ASN A 434 -9.20 -47.65 21.33
CA ASN A 434 -9.38 -49.08 21.50
C ASN A 434 -10.70 -49.31 22.23
N GLY A 435 -11.50 -50.26 21.74
CA GLY A 435 -12.67 -50.73 22.48
C GLY A 435 -12.26 -51.40 23.79
N ALA A 436 -13.17 -51.48 24.74
CA ALA A 436 -12.90 -52.19 25.99
C ALA A 436 -13.09 -53.70 25.82
N ASP A 437 -12.34 -54.47 26.60
CA ASP A 437 -12.51 -55.91 26.74
C ASP A 437 -13.82 -56.23 27.49
N GLY A 438 -14.39 -57.40 27.25
CA GLY A 438 -15.45 -57.94 28.09
C GLY A 438 -14.92 -58.19 29.51
N ASN A 439 -15.67 -57.79 30.52
CA ASN A 439 -15.30 -58.03 31.91
C ASN A 439 -15.84 -59.41 32.37
N PRO A 440 -14.99 -60.33 32.86
CA PRO A 440 -15.39 -61.67 33.30
C PRO A 440 -16.00 -61.74 34.72
N THR A 441 -16.21 -60.63 35.45
CA THR A 441 -16.56 -60.67 36.89
C THR A 441 -17.93 -61.27 37.19
N GLY A 442 -17.99 -62.60 37.38
CA GLY A 442 -19.13 -63.36 37.90
C GLY A 442 -19.38 -64.70 37.19
N GLY A 443 -20.04 -65.63 37.87
CA GLY A 443 -20.66 -66.83 37.26
C GLY A 443 -19.74 -68.00 36.88
N GLY A 444 -18.41 -67.84 36.79
CA GLY A 444 -17.51 -68.88 36.27
C GLY A 444 -16.93 -68.55 34.90
N CYS A 445 -16.87 -67.25 34.57
CA CYS A 445 -16.15 -66.73 33.42
C CYS A 445 -14.70 -66.43 33.78
N ASP A 446 -13.77 -67.04 33.06
CA ASP A 446 -12.33 -66.73 33.17
C ASP A 446 -11.96 -65.55 32.26
N SER A 447 -10.86 -64.85 32.55
CA SER A 447 -10.47 -63.66 31.78
C SER A 447 -10.16 -63.93 30.31
N PHE A 448 -9.61 -65.11 29.98
CA PHE A 448 -9.33 -65.54 28.61
C PHE A 448 -10.59 -65.93 27.82
N CYS A 449 -11.73 -66.09 28.50
CA CYS A 449 -13.02 -66.38 27.86
C CYS A 449 -13.75 -65.14 27.33
N ALA A 450 -13.35 -63.95 27.77
CA ALA A 450 -13.93 -62.70 27.32
C ALA A 450 -13.39 -62.31 25.95
N GLY A 451 -14.24 -61.67 25.14
CA GLY A 451 -13.78 -61.07 23.90
C GLY A 451 -12.98 -59.79 24.20
N HIS A 452 -11.90 -59.58 23.45
CA HIS A 452 -11.09 -58.37 23.57
C HIS A 452 -11.64 -57.23 22.71
N GLY A 453 -11.34 -56.00 23.08
CA GLY A 453 -11.68 -54.81 22.33
C GLY A 453 -10.95 -54.71 21.00
N GLY A 454 -11.60 -54.13 20.00
CA GLY A 454 -10.94 -53.76 18.73
C GLY A 454 -9.90 -52.65 18.96
N THR A 455 -8.86 -52.62 18.14
CA THR A 455 -7.79 -51.60 18.20
C THR A 455 -7.79 -50.75 16.92
N GLN A 456 -6.77 -49.91 16.74
CA GLN A 456 -6.57 -49.16 15.49
C GLN A 456 -5.88 -49.95 14.38
N SER A 457 -5.38 -51.15 14.65
CA SER A 457 -4.63 -51.95 13.68
C SER A 457 -5.17 -53.36 13.48
N ALA A 458 -5.98 -53.87 14.41
CA ALA A 458 -6.54 -55.21 14.35
C ALA A 458 -7.88 -55.30 15.09
N GLY A 459 -8.70 -56.27 14.67
CA GLY A 459 -9.87 -56.69 15.44
C GLY A 459 -9.49 -57.31 16.77
N GLY A 460 -10.41 -57.21 17.73
CA GLY A 460 -10.22 -57.83 19.03
C GLY A 460 -10.15 -59.35 18.92
N ALA A 461 -9.24 -59.96 19.68
CA ALA A 461 -9.19 -61.41 19.78
C ALA A 461 -10.49 -61.94 20.41
N GLY A 462 -11.01 -63.03 19.86
CA GLY A 462 -12.14 -63.72 20.47
C GLY A 462 -11.72 -64.48 21.72
N GLY A 463 -12.64 -64.65 22.66
CA GLY A 463 -12.36 -65.37 23.90
C GLY A 463 -12.26 -66.88 23.67
N ASP A 464 -11.26 -67.54 24.26
CA ASP A 464 -11.04 -68.97 24.18
C ASP A 464 -11.29 -69.62 25.55
N CYS A 465 -12.48 -70.17 25.73
CA CYS A 465 -12.77 -71.03 26.86
C CYS A 465 -12.37 -72.47 26.53
N ASN A 466 -11.51 -73.07 27.36
CA ASN A 466 -11.17 -74.49 27.28
C ASN A 466 -10.34 -74.90 26.04
N SER A 467 -9.24 -74.18 25.77
CA SER A 467 -8.18 -74.58 24.84
C SER A 467 -8.68 -74.95 23.42
N GLY A 468 -9.58 -74.15 22.86
CA GLY A 468 -10.05 -74.32 21.48
C GLY A 468 -11.44 -74.93 21.33
N PHE A 469 -12.08 -75.36 22.42
CA PHE A 469 -13.42 -75.97 22.35
C PHE A 469 -14.54 -74.91 22.29
N CYS A 470 -14.37 -73.77 22.98
CA CYS A 470 -15.38 -72.74 23.10
C CYS A 470 -14.82 -71.36 22.79
N VAL A 471 -14.65 -71.13 21.48
CA VAL A 471 -13.91 -69.99 20.95
C VAL A 471 -14.86 -69.00 20.30
N GLY A 472 -14.87 -67.77 20.79
CA GLY A 472 -15.44 -66.65 20.09
C GLY A 472 -14.56 -66.29 18.89
N LEU A 473 -15.16 -65.83 17.79
CA LEU A 473 -14.38 -65.42 16.63
C LEU A 473 -13.71 -64.06 16.90
N PRO A 474 -12.52 -63.81 16.32
CA PRO A 474 -11.93 -62.47 16.35
C PRO A 474 -12.79 -61.48 15.56
N GLY A 475 -12.72 -60.21 15.94
CA GLY A 475 -13.23 -59.11 15.13
C GLY A 475 -12.37 -58.89 13.89
N ALA A 476 -12.87 -58.09 12.96
CA ALA A 476 -12.19 -57.67 11.75
C ALA A 476 -12.47 -56.18 11.47
N LEU A 477 -11.90 -55.64 10.38
CA LEU A 477 -12.18 -54.27 9.96
C LEU A 477 -13.70 -54.10 9.74
N GLY A 478 -14.32 -53.20 10.48
CA GLY A 478 -15.76 -52.91 10.37
C GLY A 478 -16.70 -53.97 10.93
N VAL A 479 -16.23 -55.11 11.43
CA VAL A 479 -17.10 -56.24 11.83
C VAL A 479 -16.66 -56.83 13.16
N GLY A 480 -17.59 -56.96 14.10
CA GLY A 480 -17.40 -57.62 15.38
C GLY A 480 -17.40 -59.15 15.25
N GLY A 481 -16.61 -59.79 16.10
CA GLY A 481 -16.48 -61.23 16.16
C GLY A 481 -17.77 -61.90 16.65
N ARG A 482 -18.09 -63.07 16.11
CA ARG A 482 -19.25 -63.85 16.56
C ARG A 482 -18.96 -64.49 17.93
N GLY A 483 -19.91 -64.38 18.85
CA GLY A 483 -19.89 -65.13 20.11
C GLY A 483 -20.29 -66.59 19.92
N THR A 484 -19.76 -67.48 20.76
CA THR A 484 -20.03 -68.92 20.74
C THR A 484 -20.80 -69.33 22.01
N GLY A 485 -21.25 -70.57 22.14
CA GLY A 485 -21.88 -71.06 23.36
C GLY A 485 -21.83 -72.58 23.47
N CYS A 486 -21.20 -73.09 24.52
CA CYS A 486 -21.05 -74.51 24.83
C CYS A 486 -21.51 -74.85 26.27
N ALA A 487 -22.59 -74.23 26.76
CA ALA A 487 -23.28 -74.43 28.06
C ALA A 487 -23.88 -73.11 28.58
N ALA A 488 -23.34 -71.98 28.10
CA ALA A 488 -23.86 -70.64 28.34
C ALA A 488 -23.63 -69.78 27.10
N SER A 489 -24.27 -68.61 27.07
CA SER A 489 -24.28 -67.74 25.90
C SER A 489 -23.10 -66.78 25.86
N GLY A 490 -22.24 -66.88 24.85
CA GLY A 490 -21.18 -65.91 24.55
C GLY A 490 -21.71 -64.71 23.78
N GLY A 491 -21.22 -63.53 24.15
CA GLY A 491 -21.62 -62.27 23.52
C GLY A 491 -21.02 -62.10 22.12
N GLY A 492 -21.74 -61.40 21.24
CA GLY A 492 -21.16 -60.94 19.96
C GLY A 492 -20.32 -59.66 20.14
N GLY A 493 -19.16 -59.56 19.50
CA GLY A 493 -18.29 -58.38 19.57
C GLY A 493 -18.92 -57.14 18.95
N GLY A 494 -18.59 -55.95 19.44
CA GLY A 494 -19.09 -54.68 18.89
C GLY A 494 -18.46 -54.36 17.53
N GLY A 495 -19.21 -53.72 16.62
CA GLY A 495 -18.67 -53.15 15.38
C GLY A 495 -17.80 -51.92 15.66
N GLY A 496 -16.88 -51.56 14.77
CA GLY A 496 -16.03 -50.38 14.96
C GLY A 496 -15.15 -50.07 13.76
N TYR A 497 -14.10 -49.28 13.96
CA TYR A 497 -13.04 -49.17 12.95
C TYR A 497 -12.47 -50.56 12.69
N TYR A 498 -12.02 -51.20 13.78
CA TYR A 498 -11.96 -52.64 13.93
C TYR A 498 -12.96 -53.10 15.01
N GLY A 499 -13.66 -54.20 14.74
CA GLY A 499 -14.63 -54.75 15.68
C GLY A 499 -13.96 -55.47 16.85
N GLY A 500 -14.69 -55.56 17.96
CA GLY A 500 -14.29 -56.36 19.12
C GLY A 500 -14.43 -57.86 18.85
N GLY A 501 -13.71 -58.68 19.60
CA GLY A 501 -13.83 -60.13 19.56
C GLY A 501 -15.12 -60.64 20.20
N GLY A 502 -15.64 -61.74 19.69
CA GLY A 502 -16.75 -62.45 20.32
C GLY A 502 -16.31 -63.13 21.61
N GLY A 503 -17.21 -63.24 22.59
CA GLY A 503 -16.97 -64.04 23.78
C GLY A 503 -17.13 -65.52 23.49
N GLY A 504 -16.27 -66.36 24.08
CA GLY A 504 -16.42 -67.81 24.02
C GLY A 504 -17.74 -68.23 24.68
N HIS A 505 -17.86 -67.96 25.98
CA HIS A 505 -19.11 -68.03 26.77
C HIS A 505 -19.38 -66.77 27.58
N CYS A 506 -18.42 -65.84 27.59
CA CYS A 506 -18.47 -64.65 28.41
C CYS A 506 -18.83 -63.44 27.55
N SER A 507 -18.79 -62.28 28.16
CA SER A 507 -19.09 -61.04 27.47
C SER A 507 -18.03 -60.68 26.44
N ALA A 508 -18.47 -60.03 25.37
CA ALA A 508 -17.64 -59.69 24.22
C ALA A 508 -16.97 -58.33 24.38
N GLY A 509 -15.96 -58.07 23.55
CA GLY A 509 -15.29 -56.78 23.49
C GLY A 509 -16.03 -55.77 22.62
N GLY A 510 -15.84 -54.48 22.91
CA GLY A 510 -16.35 -53.38 22.08
C GLY A 510 -15.48 -53.10 20.85
N GLY A 511 -16.03 -52.46 19.82
CA GLY A 511 -15.26 -52.01 18.67
C GLY A 511 -14.54 -50.68 18.94
N SER A 512 -13.43 -50.43 18.23
CA SER A 512 -12.70 -49.15 18.29
C SER A 512 -13.42 -48.03 17.56
N SER A 513 -13.23 -46.80 18.01
CA SER A 513 -13.53 -45.58 17.25
C SER A 513 -12.32 -45.14 16.43
N ARG A 514 -12.56 -44.40 15.34
CA ARG A 514 -11.49 -43.73 14.60
C ARG A 514 -11.94 -42.36 14.10
N VAL A 515 -11.08 -41.36 14.27
CA VAL A 515 -11.37 -39.95 13.96
C VAL A 515 -10.21 -39.21 13.30
N ASP A 516 -9.02 -39.80 13.26
CA ASP A 516 -7.77 -39.23 12.74
C ASP A 516 -7.56 -39.54 11.24
N PHE A 517 -8.62 -39.40 10.44
CA PHE A 517 -8.52 -39.58 9.00
C PHE A 517 -7.81 -38.37 8.34
N PRO A 518 -7.13 -38.55 7.19
CA PRO A 518 -6.46 -37.46 6.50
C PRO A 518 -7.39 -36.26 6.24
N GLY A 519 -6.97 -35.07 6.67
CA GLY A 519 -7.73 -33.83 6.54
C GLY A 519 -8.69 -33.53 7.71
N ASN A 520 -8.88 -34.45 8.65
CA ASN A 520 -9.71 -34.20 9.82
C ASN A 520 -9.03 -33.26 10.82
N SER A 521 -9.85 -32.51 11.56
CA SER A 521 -9.45 -31.63 12.67
C SER A 521 -10.46 -31.70 13.82
N ALA A 522 -10.16 -31.05 14.95
CA ALA A 522 -11.06 -30.92 16.11
C ALA A 522 -11.76 -32.25 16.49
N PHE A 523 -10.97 -33.31 16.68
CA PHE A 523 -11.48 -34.65 16.88
C PHE A 523 -11.25 -35.21 18.29
N SER A 524 -12.16 -36.05 18.75
CA SER A 524 -12.08 -36.74 20.04
C SER A 524 -12.87 -38.06 20.00
N THR A 525 -12.58 -38.95 20.95
CA THR A 525 -13.33 -40.21 21.12
C THR A 525 -13.56 -40.48 22.60
N THR A 526 -14.76 -40.92 22.96
CA THR A 526 -15.12 -41.31 24.33
C THR A 526 -15.71 -42.72 24.30
N ALA A 527 -15.24 -43.62 25.15
CA ALA A 527 -15.80 -44.98 25.22
C ALA A 527 -17.09 -45.01 26.08
N GLY A 528 -18.06 -45.84 25.70
CA GLY A 528 -19.17 -46.22 26.58
C GLY A 528 -20.21 -45.15 26.92
N VAL A 529 -20.56 -44.29 25.96
CA VAL A 529 -21.46 -43.15 26.14
C VAL A 529 -22.93 -43.51 25.88
N ARG A 530 -23.23 -44.16 24.75
CA ARG A 530 -24.59 -44.29 24.21
C ARG A 530 -25.26 -45.61 24.58
N THR A 531 -26.51 -45.52 25.04
CA THR A 531 -27.46 -46.64 25.10
C THR A 531 -28.42 -46.58 23.90
N GLY A 532 -28.96 -47.72 23.55
CA GLY A 532 -29.84 -47.92 22.41
C GLY A 532 -29.09 -47.94 21.08
N HIS A 533 -29.80 -47.54 20.03
CA HIS A 533 -29.21 -47.34 18.72
C HIS A 533 -28.19 -46.21 18.72
N GLY A 534 -27.31 -46.24 17.72
CA GLY A 534 -26.44 -45.12 17.43
C GLY A 534 -27.22 -43.89 16.97
N GLU A 535 -26.48 -42.81 16.77
CA GLU A 535 -26.97 -41.53 16.26
C GLU A 535 -25.81 -40.78 15.63
N ILE A 536 -26.06 -40.01 14.57
CA ILE A 536 -25.05 -39.14 13.97
C ILE A 536 -25.64 -37.75 13.80
N THR A 537 -24.94 -36.72 14.26
CA THR A 537 -25.28 -35.32 14.02
C THR A 537 -24.20 -34.67 13.18
N LEU A 538 -24.58 -34.03 12.07
CA LEU A 538 -23.70 -33.26 11.20
C LEU A 538 -24.00 -31.76 11.39
N SER A 539 -23.03 -30.99 11.89
CA SER A 539 -23.14 -29.54 12.09
C SER A 539 -22.26 -28.79 11.10
N TYR A 540 -22.78 -27.74 10.47
CA TYR A 540 -22.14 -27.02 9.38
C TYR A 540 -22.54 -25.56 9.25
#